data_AF-A0A9D9PWU1-F1
#
_entry.id   AF-A0A9D9PWU1-F1
#
_cell.length_a   1.000
_cell.length_b   1.000
_cell.length_c   1.000
_cell.angle_alpha   90.00
_cell.angle_beta   90.00
_cell.angle_gamma   90.00
#
_symmetry.space_group_name_H-M   'P 1'
#
loop_
_entity.id
_entity.type
_entity.pdbx_description
1 polymer ?
#
loop_
_entity_poly.entity_id
_entity_poly.type
_entity_poly.pdbx_seq_one_letter_code
_entity_poly.pdbx_strand_id
1 'polypeptide(L)'
;TFNGNVYGGNVGQTGAKAANAVLTGAVSLTIDCSDAAVCLNGNVFGASMGAGIVGGDVTVTFTGDGDNLHFGDSSFISGDSEYAYDKTTYVNGSKALVFDGFTGCFEGNFQGPVFDAVTVRNGSAVNVCGGQVNQDFELVSTWNFELVGTEAVMVTDDDNANNVKNNFRGDTINLTFADEAESVVAGTDWTVYQGTAATTKGWNRLASVTIDGVDAMATMEGSYLAWTTEEYKVYLDANKDIRLAKLA
;
A
#
# COMPACT_ATOMS: atom_id res chain seq x y z
N THR A 1 1.09 -16.02 16.97
CA THR A 1 2.34 -16.32 16.25
C THR A 1 2.13 -17.39 15.20
N PHE A 2 2.53 -17.10 13.96
CA PHE A 2 2.60 -18.02 12.83
C PHE A 2 4.06 -18.34 12.54
N ASN A 3 4.48 -19.60 12.76
CA ASN A 3 5.86 -20.05 12.51
C ASN A 3 6.07 -20.61 11.09
N GLY A 4 4.99 -20.75 10.33
CA GLY A 4 5.04 -21.12 8.92
C GLY A 4 4.51 -19.97 8.06
N ASN A 5 4.54 -20.16 6.76
CA ASN A 5 3.99 -19.19 5.82
C ASN A 5 2.46 -19.17 5.88
N VAL A 6 1.88 -18.00 5.61
CA VAL A 6 0.44 -17.79 5.43
C VAL A 6 0.16 -17.69 3.94
N TYR A 7 -0.89 -18.37 3.47
CA TYR A 7 -1.29 -18.38 2.06
C TYR A 7 -2.77 -18.04 1.96
N GLY A 8 -3.12 -17.04 1.15
CA GLY A 8 -4.52 -16.74 0.83
C GLY A 8 -5.09 -17.72 -0.20
N GLY A 9 -4.25 -18.28 -1.07
CA GLY A 9 -4.63 -19.19 -2.16
C GLY A 9 -4.20 -20.65 -1.95
N ASN A 10 -4.03 -21.36 -3.06
CA ASN A 10 -3.70 -22.78 -3.05
C ASN A 10 -2.22 -23.02 -2.76
N VAL A 11 -1.88 -24.13 -2.09
CA VAL A 11 -0.49 -24.55 -1.91
C VAL A 11 -0.24 -25.83 -2.71
N GLY A 12 0.64 -25.76 -3.72
CA GLY A 12 1.09 -26.91 -4.50
C GLY A 12 2.57 -27.17 -4.29
N GLN A 13 2.94 -28.25 -3.59
CA GLN A 13 4.34 -28.66 -3.43
C GLN A 13 4.71 -29.71 -4.48
N THR A 14 5.82 -29.50 -5.19
CA THR A 14 6.25 -30.43 -6.24
C THR A 14 6.87 -31.71 -5.68
N GLY A 15 6.13 -32.82 -5.80
CA GLY A 15 6.67 -34.19 -5.89
C GLY A 15 6.38 -34.87 -7.22
N ALA A 16 5.34 -34.43 -7.93
CA ALA A 16 5.02 -34.83 -9.30
C ALA A 16 4.26 -33.65 -9.95
N LYS A 17 4.47 -33.42 -11.25
CA LYS A 17 3.81 -32.37 -12.06
C LYS A 17 2.29 -32.59 -12.22
N ALA A 18 1.55 -32.80 -11.13
CA ALA A 18 0.18 -33.33 -11.18
C ALA A 18 -0.75 -32.65 -10.17
N ALA A 19 -0.88 -31.33 -10.27
CA ALA A 19 -2.15 -30.60 -10.20
C ALA A 19 -1.84 -29.09 -10.24
N ASN A 20 -2.19 -28.41 -11.34
CA ASN A 20 -2.32 -26.96 -11.30
C ASN A 20 -3.56 -26.68 -10.43
N ALA A 21 -3.36 -26.23 -9.20
CA ALA A 21 -4.47 -25.88 -8.34
C ALA A 21 -5.00 -24.51 -8.78
N VAL A 22 -6.13 -24.51 -9.50
CA VAL A 22 -6.76 -23.28 -9.99
C VAL A 22 -7.88 -22.87 -9.05
N LEU A 23 -7.75 -21.70 -8.44
CA LEU A 23 -8.84 -21.02 -7.76
C LEU A 23 -9.45 -20.03 -8.76
N THR A 24 -10.69 -20.25 -9.18
CA THR A 24 -11.31 -19.45 -10.27
C THR A 24 -11.89 -18.11 -9.80
N GLY A 25 -11.86 -17.82 -8.50
CA GLY A 25 -12.40 -16.59 -7.91
C GLY A 25 -11.31 -15.63 -7.43
N ALA A 26 -11.74 -14.63 -6.68
CA ALA A 26 -10.86 -13.73 -5.95
C ALA A 26 -10.41 -14.35 -4.62
N VAL A 27 -9.30 -13.84 -4.08
CA VAL A 27 -8.80 -14.16 -2.75
C VAL A 27 -8.77 -12.89 -1.90
N SER A 28 -9.27 -12.99 -0.68
CA SER A 28 -9.16 -11.92 0.32
C SER A 28 -8.58 -12.51 1.60
N LEU A 29 -7.39 -12.05 1.98
CA LEU A 29 -6.71 -12.44 3.20
C LEU A 29 -6.71 -11.24 4.16
N THR A 30 -7.33 -11.39 5.33
CA THR A 30 -7.30 -10.38 6.39
C THR A 30 -6.40 -10.85 7.53
N ILE A 31 -5.46 -9.99 7.93
CA ILE A 31 -4.63 -10.15 9.12
C ILE A 31 -5.10 -9.09 10.12
N ASP A 32 -5.85 -9.55 11.12
CA ASP A 32 -6.42 -8.71 12.16
C ASP A 32 -5.51 -8.70 13.39
N CYS A 33 -4.98 -7.53 13.71
CA CYS A 33 -4.14 -7.27 14.89
C CYS A 33 -4.83 -6.35 15.91
N SER A 34 -6.17 -6.32 15.95
CA SER A 34 -6.96 -5.50 16.88
C SER A 34 -6.85 -5.93 18.35
N ASP A 35 -6.83 -7.23 18.64
CA ASP A 35 -6.92 -7.75 20.01
C ASP A 35 -5.58 -8.20 20.62
N ALA A 36 -4.73 -8.85 19.83
CA ALA A 36 -3.53 -9.51 20.32
C ALA A 36 -2.38 -9.48 19.31
N ALA A 37 -1.15 -9.59 19.81
CA ALA A 37 0.05 -9.63 19.00
C ALA A 37 0.02 -10.74 17.94
N VAL A 38 0.16 -10.34 16.67
CA VAL A 38 0.30 -11.18 15.49
C VAL A 38 1.76 -11.19 15.05
N CYS A 39 2.50 -12.20 15.50
CA CYS A 39 3.87 -12.41 15.03
C CYS A 39 3.88 -13.34 13.80
N LEU A 40 4.39 -12.87 12.68
CA LEU A 40 4.59 -13.59 11.42
C LEU A 40 6.09 -13.92 11.29
N ASN A 41 6.46 -15.15 11.65
CA ASN A 41 7.84 -15.66 11.52
C ASN A 41 8.06 -16.43 10.21
N GLY A 42 7.06 -16.40 9.32
CA GLY A 42 7.11 -16.89 7.95
C GLY A 42 6.48 -15.87 7.01
N ASN A 43 6.52 -16.15 5.71
CA ASN A 43 6.07 -15.22 4.68
C ASN A 43 4.55 -15.21 4.55
N VAL A 44 4.00 -14.06 4.16
CA VAL A 44 2.59 -13.90 3.79
C VAL A 44 2.49 -13.83 2.27
N PHE A 45 1.74 -14.76 1.69
CA PHE A 45 1.40 -14.76 0.28
C PHE A 45 -0.10 -14.49 0.15
N GLY A 46 -0.47 -13.36 -0.45
CA GLY A 46 -1.87 -13.05 -0.75
C GLY A 46 -2.50 -14.06 -1.69
N ALA A 47 -1.71 -14.65 -2.59
CA ALA A 47 -2.15 -15.67 -3.53
C ALA A 47 -1.71 -17.09 -3.11
N SER A 48 -1.46 -17.93 -4.11
CA SER A 48 -1.06 -19.32 -3.99
C SER A 48 0.45 -19.48 -3.75
N MET A 49 0.93 -20.72 -3.56
CA MET A 49 2.34 -21.11 -3.56
C MET A 49 2.58 -22.28 -4.51
N GLY A 50 3.65 -22.21 -5.31
CA GLY A 50 4.02 -23.24 -6.29
C GLY A 50 3.10 -23.23 -7.50
N ALA A 51 2.76 -24.40 -8.07
CA ALA A 51 1.88 -24.52 -9.25
C ALA A 51 0.39 -24.23 -8.98
N GLY A 52 0.08 -23.03 -8.48
CA GLY A 52 -1.27 -22.55 -8.17
C GLY A 52 -1.62 -21.28 -8.95
N ILE A 53 -2.84 -21.22 -9.49
CA ILE A 53 -3.35 -20.06 -10.23
C ILE A 53 -4.52 -19.45 -9.48
N VAL A 54 -4.52 -18.13 -9.31
CA VAL A 54 -5.68 -17.36 -8.85
C VAL A 54 -6.28 -16.62 -10.05
N GLY A 55 -7.53 -16.95 -10.38
CA GLY A 55 -8.23 -16.45 -11.55
C GLY A 55 -8.79 -15.03 -11.39
N GLY A 56 -9.03 -14.59 -10.15
CA GLY A 56 -9.53 -13.25 -9.84
C GLY A 56 -8.49 -12.37 -9.14
N ASP A 57 -8.99 -11.29 -8.53
CA ASP A 57 -8.19 -10.35 -7.76
C ASP A 57 -7.67 -10.97 -6.46
N VAL A 58 -6.55 -10.47 -5.97
CA VAL A 58 -5.97 -10.80 -4.67
C VAL A 58 -5.93 -9.55 -3.82
N THR A 59 -6.48 -9.62 -2.62
CA THR A 59 -6.43 -8.55 -1.63
C THR A 59 -5.83 -9.07 -0.35
N VAL A 60 -4.80 -8.40 0.16
CA VAL A 60 -4.32 -8.59 1.53
C VAL A 60 -4.67 -7.36 2.34
N THR A 61 -5.39 -7.56 3.44
CA THR A 61 -5.89 -6.49 4.31
C THR A 61 -5.27 -6.62 5.70
N PHE A 62 -4.72 -5.53 6.22
CA PHE A 62 -4.36 -5.39 7.64
C PHE A 62 -5.38 -4.51 8.35
N THR A 63 -5.79 -4.93 9.54
CA THR A 63 -6.74 -4.20 10.40
C THR A 63 -6.25 -4.17 11.84
N GLY A 64 -6.62 -3.13 12.60
CA GLY A 64 -6.33 -3.05 14.03
C GLY A 64 -5.02 -2.33 14.36
N ASP A 65 -4.49 -2.59 15.56
CA ASP A 65 -3.33 -1.87 16.07
C ASP A 65 -2.03 -2.44 15.50
N GLY A 66 -1.30 -1.64 14.72
CA GLY A 66 -0.04 -2.01 14.09
C GLY A 66 1.06 -2.34 15.09
N ASP A 67 0.99 -1.83 16.32
CA ASP A 67 1.94 -2.20 17.37
C ASP A 67 1.79 -3.69 17.78
N ASN A 68 0.68 -4.33 17.44
CA ASN A 68 0.49 -5.77 17.59
C ASN A 68 1.03 -6.57 16.39
N LEU A 69 1.40 -5.96 15.27
CA LEU A 69 1.88 -6.66 14.07
C LEU A 69 3.40 -6.74 14.06
N HIS A 70 3.94 -7.95 14.02
CA HIS A 70 5.38 -8.16 13.99
C HIS A 70 5.78 -9.13 12.90
N PHE A 71 6.72 -8.72 12.05
CA PHE A 71 7.37 -9.60 11.07
C PHE A 71 8.74 -10.03 11.60
N GLY A 72 9.05 -11.32 11.52
CA GLY A 72 10.41 -11.80 11.79
C GLY A 72 11.39 -11.33 10.71
N ASP A 73 12.69 -11.26 11.04
CA ASP A 73 13.81 -10.67 10.26
C ASP A 73 13.95 -11.06 8.77
N SER A 74 13.26 -12.09 8.31
CA SER A 74 13.28 -12.55 6.90
C SER A 74 11.88 -12.85 6.36
N SER A 75 10.86 -12.44 7.10
CA SER A 75 9.46 -12.62 6.72
C SER A 75 9.05 -11.45 5.84
N PHE A 76 8.45 -11.74 4.70
CA PHE A 76 7.92 -10.73 3.78
C PHE A 76 6.46 -10.99 3.46
N ILE A 77 5.82 -9.96 2.92
CA ILE A 77 4.52 -10.06 2.28
C ILE A 77 4.67 -9.92 0.77
N SER A 78 3.87 -10.70 0.02
CA SER A 78 3.70 -10.55 -1.43
C SER A 78 2.26 -10.83 -1.84
N GLY A 79 1.73 -10.08 -2.83
CA GLY A 79 0.43 -10.36 -3.44
C GLY A 79 0.44 -11.59 -4.33
N ASP A 80 1.63 -12.09 -4.70
CA ASP A 80 1.82 -13.39 -5.34
C ASP A 80 2.94 -14.20 -4.68
N SER A 81 3.23 -15.40 -5.17
CA SER A 81 4.39 -16.17 -4.73
C SER A 81 5.41 -16.40 -5.83
N GLU A 82 5.70 -15.43 -6.71
CA GLU A 82 6.71 -15.65 -7.77
C GLU A 82 8.08 -16.08 -7.20
N TYR A 83 8.32 -15.83 -5.91
CA TYR A 83 9.48 -16.30 -5.14
C TYR A 83 9.47 -17.77 -4.67
N ALA A 84 8.34 -18.49 -4.76
CA ALA A 84 8.18 -19.83 -4.21
C ALA A 84 8.67 -20.93 -5.17
N TYR A 85 9.99 -21.06 -5.34
CA TYR A 85 10.72 -22.21 -5.93
C TYR A 85 10.38 -22.67 -7.37
N ASP A 86 9.22 -22.33 -7.94
CA ASP A 86 8.88 -22.51 -9.34
C ASP A 86 8.10 -21.29 -9.84
N LYS A 87 8.37 -20.86 -11.09
CA LYS A 87 7.72 -19.69 -11.71
C LYS A 87 6.31 -20.01 -12.20
N THR A 88 5.57 -20.89 -11.52
CA THR A 88 4.28 -21.39 -12.02
C THR A 88 3.07 -20.89 -11.24
N THR A 89 3.29 -19.94 -10.31
CA THR A 89 2.22 -19.18 -9.65
C THR A 89 1.86 -17.93 -10.45
N TYR A 90 0.56 -17.71 -10.70
CA TYR A 90 0.08 -16.49 -11.36
C TYR A 90 -1.24 -16.00 -10.74
N VAL A 91 -1.38 -14.68 -10.68
CA VAL A 91 -2.64 -13.98 -10.41
C VAL A 91 -3.09 -13.36 -11.73
N ASN A 92 -4.29 -13.72 -12.20
CA ASN A 92 -4.84 -13.14 -13.42
C ASN A 92 -5.47 -11.77 -13.19
N GLY A 93 -5.95 -11.51 -11.96
CA GLY A 93 -6.51 -10.22 -11.56
C GLY A 93 -5.45 -9.26 -11.00
N SER A 94 -5.95 -8.19 -10.41
CA SER A 94 -5.16 -7.20 -9.69
C SER A 94 -4.74 -7.70 -8.31
N LYS A 95 -3.63 -7.18 -7.80
CA LYS A 95 -3.08 -7.45 -6.46
C LYS A 95 -3.16 -6.16 -5.66
N ALA A 96 -3.87 -6.18 -4.53
CA ALA A 96 -4.04 -5.01 -3.68
C ALA A 96 -3.56 -5.28 -2.25
N LEU A 97 -2.84 -4.31 -1.68
CA LEU A 97 -2.61 -4.19 -0.25
C LEU A 97 -3.57 -3.15 0.32
N VAL A 98 -4.25 -3.50 1.41
CA VAL A 98 -5.24 -2.65 2.04
C VAL A 98 -4.92 -2.51 3.52
N PHE A 99 -4.91 -1.27 4.01
CA PHE A 99 -4.93 -0.92 5.42
C PHE A 99 -6.35 -0.43 5.73
N ASP A 100 -7.05 -1.11 6.64
CA ASP A 100 -8.45 -0.84 6.95
C ASP A 100 -8.68 -0.77 8.46
N GLY A 101 -8.89 0.44 8.98
CA GLY A 101 -8.82 0.70 10.42
C GLY A 101 -7.48 0.31 11.04
N PHE A 102 -6.38 0.36 10.26
CA PHE A 102 -5.04 0.00 10.75
C PHE A 102 -4.28 1.22 11.23
N THR A 103 -3.86 1.23 12.49
CA THR A 103 -3.19 2.38 13.10
C THR A 103 -1.87 1.97 13.71
N GLY A 104 -0.79 2.69 13.42
CA GLY A 104 0.51 2.44 14.02
C GLY A 104 1.48 1.78 13.04
N CYS A 105 2.36 0.94 13.57
CA CYS A 105 3.58 0.55 12.90
C CYS A 105 3.39 -0.64 11.94
N PHE A 106 3.72 -0.47 10.67
CA PHE A 106 3.84 -1.55 9.69
C PHE A 106 5.31 -1.84 9.41
N GLU A 107 5.82 -2.94 9.99
CA GLU A 107 7.19 -3.41 9.85
C GLU A 107 7.33 -4.56 8.82
N GLY A 108 6.46 -4.64 7.82
CA GLY A 108 6.55 -5.70 6.80
C GLY A 108 7.71 -5.48 5.83
N ASN A 109 8.35 -6.57 5.40
CA ASN A 109 9.27 -6.58 4.25
C ASN A 109 8.47 -6.82 2.95
N PHE A 110 8.82 -6.14 1.86
CA PHE A 110 8.23 -6.34 0.54
C PHE A 110 9.29 -6.90 -0.41
N GLN A 111 9.02 -8.05 -1.02
CA GLN A 111 9.94 -8.65 -1.97
C GLN A 111 9.25 -8.99 -3.30
N GLY A 112 9.57 -8.26 -4.38
CA GLY A 112 9.13 -8.56 -5.76
C GLY A 112 8.01 -7.65 -6.31
N PRO A 113 7.33 -8.00 -7.42
CA PRO A 113 6.13 -7.32 -7.91
C PRO A 113 4.94 -7.58 -6.99
N VAL A 114 4.96 -6.95 -5.82
CA VAL A 114 4.15 -7.35 -4.67
C VAL A 114 2.67 -6.99 -4.86
N PHE A 115 2.36 -5.76 -5.23
CA PHE A 115 0.98 -5.26 -5.36
C PHE A 115 0.88 -4.24 -6.48
N ASP A 116 -0.23 -4.27 -7.21
CA ASP A 116 -0.57 -3.28 -8.24
C ASP A 116 -1.16 -2.01 -7.59
N ALA A 117 -1.80 -2.17 -6.44
CA ALA A 117 -2.42 -1.07 -5.69
C ALA A 117 -2.16 -1.13 -4.18
N VAL A 118 -1.99 0.05 -3.56
CA VAL A 118 -2.02 0.24 -2.10
C VAL A 118 -3.22 1.12 -1.75
N THR A 119 -4.02 0.69 -0.78
CA THR A 119 -5.20 1.42 -0.31
C THR A 119 -5.10 1.63 1.20
N VAL A 120 -5.25 2.88 1.64
CA VAL A 120 -5.38 3.22 3.06
C VAL A 120 -6.78 3.77 3.29
N ARG A 121 -7.63 2.99 3.96
CA ARG A 121 -9.03 3.30 4.23
C ARG A 121 -9.20 4.24 5.43
N ASN A 122 -10.39 4.81 5.54
CA ASN A 122 -10.84 5.56 6.70
C ASN A 122 -10.53 4.83 8.01
N GLY A 123 -10.11 5.58 9.04
CA GLY A 123 -9.73 5.05 10.35
C GLY A 123 -8.32 4.45 10.39
N SER A 124 -7.56 4.52 9.30
CA SER A 124 -6.17 4.06 9.27
C SER A 124 -5.18 5.22 9.41
N ALA A 125 -4.07 4.97 10.08
CA ALA A 125 -2.92 5.85 10.20
C ALA A 125 -1.65 4.99 10.16
N VAL A 126 -1.09 4.80 8.97
CA VAL A 126 -0.04 3.81 8.71
C VAL A 126 1.34 4.44 8.85
N ASN A 127 2.15 3.97 9.80
CA ASN A 127 3.57 4.31 9.87
C ASN A 127 4.40 3.14 9.31
N VAL A 128 5.07 3.34 8.17
CA VAL A 128 5.99 2.35 7.61
C VAL A 128 7.33 2.43 8.34
N CYS A 129 7.44 1.66 9.41
CA CYS A 129 8.55 1.76 10.35
C CYS A 129 9.81 0.99 9.91
N GLY A 130 10.94 1.47 10.43
CA GLY A 130 12.25 0.87 10.25
C GLY A 130 12.49 -0.31 11.18
N GLY A 131 12.28 -1.51 10.66
CA GLY A 131 12.74 -2.76 11.27
C GLY A 131 13.25 -3.79 10.25
N GLN A 132 12.88 -3.62 8.97
CA GLN A 132 13.16 -4.59 7.91
C GLN A 132 13.98 -3.99 6.77
N VAL A 133 14.70 -4.85 6.06
CA VAL A 133 15.50 -4.49 4.88
C VAL A 133 14.69 -4.73 3.60
N ASN A 134 14.41 -3.65 2.84
CA ASN A 134 13.66 -3.60 1.57
C ASN A 134 12.12 -3.50 1.70
N GLN A 135 11.63 -2.28 1.84
CA GLN A 135 10.22 -1.97 1.65
C GLN A 135 10.03 -1.36 0.25
N ASP A 136 9.88 -2.22 -0.76
CA ASP A 136 9.79 -1.83 -2.16
C ASP A 136 8.35 -1.67 -2.65
N PHE A 137 7.99 -0.42 -2.94
CA PHE A 137 6.72 -0.01 -3.54
C PHE A 137 6.88 0.44 -5.00
N GLU A 138 8.06 0.32 -5.64
CA GLU A 138 8.32 0.84 -6.99
C GLU A 138 7.43 0.22 -8.09
N LEU A 139 6.73 -0.87 -7.79
CA LEU A 139 5.83 -1.57 -8.72
C LEU A 139 4.34 -1.36 -8.40
N VAL A 140 4.03 -0.60 -7.34
CA VAL A 140 2.68 -0.10 -7.11
C VAL A 140 2.37 0.92 -8.20
N SER A 141 1.20 0.81 -8.82
CA SER A 141 0.77 1.71 -9.90
C SER A 141 -0.43 2.57 -9.49
N THR A 142 -1.13 2.20 -8.42
CA THR A 142 -2.32 2.89 -7.94
C THR A 142 -2.26 3.06 -6.43
N TRP A 143 -2.45 4.28 -5.96
CA TRP A 143 -2.50 4.62 -4.54
C TRP A 143 -3.86 5.20 -4.22
N ASN A 144 -4.56 4.64 -3.25
CA ASN A 144 -5.87 5.10 -2.82
C ASN A 144 -5.80 5.54 -1.35
N PHE A 145 -6.22 6.76 -1.06
CA PHE A 145 -6.26 7.31 0.29
C PHE A 145 -7.65 7.83 0.63
N GLU A 146 -8.28 7.23 1.63
CA GLU A 146 -9.50 7.75 2.25
C GLU A 146 -9.14 8.71 3.39
N LEU A 147 -9.55 9.96 3.25
CA LEU A 147 -9.17 11.07 4.12
C LEU A 147 -10.26 11.36 5.14
N VAL A 148 -9.88 11.59 6.41
CA VAL A 148 -10.81 11.72 7.55
C VAL A 148 -10.50 12.95 8.41
N GLY A 149 -9.33 13.57 8.20
CA GLY A 149 -8.86 14.72 8.96
C GLY A 149 -7.51 15.22 8.47
N THR A 150 -6.88 16.12 9.23
CA THR A 150 -5.64 16.79 8.83
C THR A 150 -4.37 15.94 8.99
N GLU A 151 -4.46 14.84 9.74
CA GLU A 151 -3.34 13.98 10.07
C GLU A 151 -2.88 13.15 8.87
N ALA A 152 -1.59 12.77 8.88
CA ALA A 152 -1.00 11.95 7.83
C ALA A 152 -1.67 10.57 7.78
N VAL A 153 -2.19 10.21 6.61
CA VAL A 153 -2.78 8.89 6.38
C VAL A 153 -1.69 7.81 6.32
N MET A 154 -0.56 8.16 5.71
CA MET A 154 0.62 7.30 5.64
C MET A 154 1.89 8.10 5.93
N VAL A 155 2.78 7.52 6.73
CA VAL A 155 4.06 8.11 7.11
C VAL A 155 5.17 7.13 6.74
N THR A 156 6.22 7.63 6.08
CA THR A 156 7.51 6.95 5.99
C THR A 156 8.53 7.75 6.78
N ASP A 157 9.00 7.22 7.90
CA ASP A 157 9.94 7.91 8.79
C ASP A 157 11.29 8.17 8.09
N ASP A 158 11.90 9.33 8.39
CA ASP A 158 13.20 9.78 7.88
C ASP A 158 14.33 8.81 8.26
N ASP A 159 14.26 8.22 9.45
CA ASP A 159 15.22 7.20 9.90
C ASP A 159 15.17 5.91 9.05
N ASN A 160 14.11 5.75 8.24
CA ASN A 160 13.85 4.60 7.38
C ASN A 160 13.90 4.91 5.87
N ALA A 161 14.24 6.15 5.48
CA ALA A 161 14.19 6.64 4.10
C ALA A 161 15.05 5.84 3.09
N ASN A 162 16.03 5.09 3.58
CA ASN A 162 16.90 4.25 2.74
C ASN A 162 16.35 2.84 2.50
N ASN A 163 15.37 2.39 3.29
CA ASN A 163 14.78 1.06 3.17
C ASN A 163 13.46 1.07 2.40
N VAL A 164 12.72 2.19 2.44
CA VAL A 164 11.54 2.39 1.61
C VAL A 164 11.93 2.88 0.23
N LYS A 165 11.62 2.10 -0.80
CA LYS A 165 11.81 2.48 -2.20
C LYS A 165 10.45 2.71 -2.82
N ASN A 166 10.24 3.90 -3.36
CA ASN A 166 9.03 4.22 -4.09
C ASN A 166 9.35 5.16 -5.25
N ASN A 167 8.54 5.10 -6.30
CA ASN A 167 8.66 5.98 -7.44
C ASN A 167 7.31 6.14 -8.13
N PHE A 168 6.64 7.26 -7.87
CA PHE A 168 5.33 7.63 -8.39
C PHE A 168 5.26 7.87 -9.91
N ARG A 169 6.29 7.52 -10.67
CA ARG A 169 6.33 7.79 -12.11
C ARG A 169 5.37 6.86 -12.84
N GLY A 170 4.32 7.44 -13.41
CA GLY A 170 3.28 6.70 -14.12
C GLY A 170 2.16 6.20 -13.20
N ASP A 171 2.27 6.46 -11.90
CA ASP A 171 1.27 6.04 -10.92
C ASP A 171 0.02 6.91 -11.01
N THR A 172 -1.08 6.36 -10.50
CA THR A 172 -2.32 7.07 -10.25
C THR A 172 -2.52 7.24 -8.74
N ILE A 173 -2.89 8.44 -8.30
CA ILE A 173 -3.27 8.70 -6.90
C ILE A 173 -4.74 9.07 -6.86
N ASN A 174 -5.51 8.37 -6.03
CA ASN A 174 -6.91 8.65 -5.78
C ASN A 174 -7.09 9.08 -4.33
N LEU A 175 -7.66 10.26 -4.13
CA LEU A 175 -8.02 10.79 -2.81
C LEU A 175 -9.54 10.82 -2.69
N THR A 176 -10.09 10.26 -1.63
CA THR A 176 -11.53 10.26 -1.38
C THR A 176 -11.79 10.76 0.04
N PHE A 177 -12.81 11.58 0.25
CA PHE A 177 -13.17 12.02 1.60
C PHE A 177 -14.10 10.99 2.24
N ALA A 178 -13.82 10.59 3.47
CA ALA A 178 -14.78 9.85 4.26
C ALA A 178 -15.97 10.76 4.62
N ASP A 179 -17.17 10.18 4.79
CA ASP A 179 -18.38 10.93 5.16
C ASP A 179 -18.23 11.74 6.47
N GLU A 180 -17.28 11.35 7.33
CA GLU A 180 -16.94 12.00 8.61
C GLU A 180 -15.78 13.01 8.51
N ALA A 181 -15.15 13.17 7.35
CA ALA A 181 -14.08 14.14 7.13
C ALA A 181 -14.66 15.55 7.16
N GLU A 182 -14.86 16.08 8.37
CA GLU A 182 -15.40 17.42 8.59
C GLU A 182 -14.56 18.43 7.80
N SER A 183 -15.15 18.92 6.71
CA SER A 183 -14.74 20.04 5.85
C SER A 183 -13.27 20.48 6.00
N VAL A 184 -12.43 20.13 5.01
CA VAL A 184 -11.12 20.79 4.84
C VAL A 184 -11.37 22.31 4.91
N VAL A 185 -10.84 22.98 5.93
CA VAL A 185 -10.99 24.43 6.06
C VAL A 185 -10.05 25.09 5.06
N ALA A 186 -10.56 26.02 4.26
CA ALA A 186 -9.75 26.78 3.32
C ALA A 186 -8.53 27.38 4.02
N GLY A 187 -7.34 27.18 3.43
CA GLY A 187 -6.06 27.62 4.00
C GLY A 187 -5.45 26.69 5.06
N THR A 188 -6.04 25.52 5.33
CA THR A 188 -5.41 24.45 6.13
C THR A 188 -4.95 23.31 5.23
N ASP A 189 -3.67 22.93 5.34
CA ASP A 189 -3.08 21.87 4.54
C ASP A 189 -3.10 20.55 5.29
N TRP A 190 -3.75 19.54 4.73
CA TRP A 190 -3.80 18.16 5.22
C TRP A 190 -2.57 17.42 4.74
N THR A 191 -2.01 16.56 5.58
CA THR A 191 -0.93 15.67 5.17
C THR A 191 -1.56 14.39 4.63
N VAL A 192 -1.38 14.08 3.36
CA VAL A 192 -1.86 12.79 2.81
C VAL A 192 -0.79 11.71 3.04
N TYR A 193 0.45 12.06 2.67
CA TYR A 193 1.59 11.17 2.77
C TYR A 193 2.77 11.98 3.31
N GLN A 194 3.27 11.61 4.49
CA GLN A 194 4.49 12.19 5.04
C GLN A 194 5.67 11.36 4.53
N GLY A 195 6.56 12.01 3.79
CA GLY A 195 7.53 11.33 2.94
C GLY A 195 8.91 11.96 2.96
N THR A 196 9.81 11.38 2.18
CA THR A 196 11.16 11.89 1.96
C THR A 196 11.42 12.03 0.47
N ALA A 197 12.55 12.63 0.09
CA ALA A 197 12.93 12.71 -1.33
C ALA A 197 13.08 11.33 -2.00
N ALA A 198 13.40 10.29 -1.21
CA ALA A 198 13.51 8.93 -1.70
C ALA A 198 12.14 8.29 -1.94
N THR A 199 11.15 8.58 -1.08
CA THR A 199 9.83 7.95 -1.11
C THR A 199 8.80 8.71 -1.95
N THR A 200 9.07 9.97 -2.31
CA THR A 200 8.22 10.80 -3.19
C THR A 200 8.84 11.08 -4.57
N LYS A 201 9.87 10.31 -4.94
CA LYS A 201 10.44 10.32 -6.30
C LYS A 201 9.35 10.08 -7.34
N GLY A 202 9.48 10.73 -8.50
CA GLY A 202 8.55 10.53 -9.61
C GLY A 202 7.24 11.32 -9.51
N TRP A 203 6.99 12.05 -8.41
CA TRP A 203 5.81 12.90 -8.20
C TRP A 203 5.46 13.77 -9.43
N ASN A 204 6.48 14.40 -10.02
CA ASN A 204 6.31 15.28 -11.19
C ASN A 204 6.01 14.54 -12.51
N ARG A 205 5.84 13.22 -12.46
CA ARG A 205 5.57 12.33 -13.58
C ARG A 205 4.49 11.30 -13.25
N LEU A 206 3.61 11.61 -12.30
CA LEU A 206 2.35 10.88 -12.10
C LEU A 206 1.56 10.81 -13.40
N ALA A 207 0.84 9.72 -13.61
CA ALA A 207 -0.08 9.59 -14.74
C ALA A 207 -1.35 10.39 -14.52
N SER A 208 -1.93 10.31 -13.32
CA SER A 208 -3.14 11.05 -12.95
C SER A 208 -3.30 11.19 -11.44
N VAL A 209 -4.09 12.18 -11.04
CA VAL A 209 -4.57 12.35 -9.67
C VAL A 209 -6.06 12.60 -9.71
N THR A 210 -6.83 11.89 -8.90
CA THR A 210 -8.26 12.15 -8.68
C THR A 210 -8.50 12.60 -7.25
N ILE A 211 -9.41 13.57 -7.06
CA ILE A 211 -9.81 14.09 -5.76
C ILE A 211 -11.33 14.03 -5.71
N ASP A 212 -11.85 13.19 -4.82
CA ASP A 212 -13.29 12.92 -4.64
C ASP A 212 -14.00 12.56 -5.95
N GLY A 213 -13.36 11.71 -6.76
CA GLY A 213 -13.87 11.28 -8.07
C GLY A 213 -13.73 12.31 -9.19
N VAL A 214 -13.10 13.47 -8.93
CA VAL A 214 -12.83 14.51 -9.93
C VAL A 214 -11.37 14.44 -10.39
N ASP A 215 -11.15 14.37 -11.70
CA ASP A 215 -9.81 14.41 -12.28
C ASP A 215 -9.14 15.77 -12.01
N ALA A 216 -7.97 15.75 -11.36
CA ALA A 216 -7.18 16.94 -11.09
C ALA A 216 -6.25 17.25 -12.27
N MET A 217 -6.09 18.53 -12.57
CA MET A 217 -5.22 19.03 -13.63
C MET A 217 -3.82 19.35 -13.09
N ALA A 218 -2.81 18.90 -13.81
CA ALA A 218 -1.42 19.20 -13.50
C ALA A 218 -1.10 20.67 -13.78
N THR A 219 -0.79 21.43 -12.73
CA THR A 219 -0.46 22.86 -12.78
C THR A 219 0.91 23.13 -12.19
N MET A 220 1.74 23.91 -12.89
CA MET A 220 3.02 24.38 -12.38
C MET A 220 2.82 25.63 -11.52
N GLU A 221 3.18 25.55 -10.24
CA GLU A 221 3.18 26.68 -9.31
C GLU A 221 4.62 27.07 -8.97
N GLY A 222 5.15 28.06 -9.69
CA GLY A 222 6.57 28.42 -9.58
C GLY A 222 7.47 27.26 -10.01
N SER A 223 8.17 26.65 -9.05
CA SER A 223 9.11 25.54 -9.30
C SER A 223 8.56 24.14 -8.99
N TYR A 224 7.34 24.02 -8.46
CA TYR A 224 6.75 22.73 -8.11
C TYR A 224 5.48 22.42 -8.91
N LEU A 225 5.20 21.12 -9.04
CA LEU A 225 3.98 20.61 -9.67
C LEU A 225 2.91 20.38 -8.60
N ALA A 226 1.72 20.92 -8.86
CA ALA A 226 0.51 20.64 -8.11
C ALA A 226 -0.54 20.01 -9.03
N TRP A 227 -1.47 19.28 -8.44
CA TRP A 227 -2.65 18.70 -9.08
C TRP A 227 -3.87 19.40 -8.52
N THR A 228 -4.64 20.08 -9.37
CA THR A 228 -5.71 20.99 -8.94
C THR A 228 -7.07 20.61 -9.53
N THR A 229 -8.10 20.64 -8.69
CA THR A 229 -9.50 20.72 -9.12
C THR A 229 -10.01 22.15 -8.87
N GLU A 230 -11.31 22.39 -9.03
CA GLU A 230 -11.91 23.69 -8.66
C GLU A 230 -11.85 23.94 -7.14
N GLU A 231 -11.95 22.88 -6.33
CA GLU A 231 -12.06 22.98 -4.87
C GLU A 231 -10.78 22.59 -4.13
N TYR A 232 -9.88 21.83 -4.74
CA TYR A 232 -8.75 21.23 -4.03
C TYR A 232 -7.44 21.31 -4.81
N LYS A 233 -6.34 21.32 -4.06
CA LYS A 233 -4.98 21.22 -4.59
C LYS A 233 -4.19 20.17 -3.82
N VAL A 234 -3.54 19.28 -4.55
CA VAL A 234 -2.56 18.34 -4.01
C VAL A 234 -1.18 18.70 -4.53
N TYR A 235 -0.18 18.78 -3.64
CA TYR A 235 1.16 19.19 -4.01
C TYR A 235 2.21 18.56 -3.11
N LEU A 236 3.45 18.52 -3.61
CA LEU A 236 4.61 18.14 -2.83
C LEU A 236 5.22 19.38 -2.20
N ASP A 237 5.33 19.41 -0.87
CA ASP A 237 5.87 20.58 -0.15
C ASP A 237 7.41 20.60 -0.08
N ALA A 238 7.95 21.54 0.70
CA ALA A 238 9.40 21.66 0.89
C ALA A 238 10.01 20.44 1.61
N ASN A 239 9.28 19.85 2.54
CA ASN A 239 9.68 18.68 3.34
C ASN A 239 9.52 17.36 2.58
N LYS A 240 8.93 17.40 1.38
CA LYS A 240 8.62 16.22 0.56
C LYS A 240 7.40 15.44 1.05
N ASP A 241 6.50 16.13 1.73
CA ASP A 241 5.18 15.62 2.07
C ASP A 241 4.21 15.91 0.94
N ILE A 242 3.32 14.94 0.67
CA ILE A 242 2.16 15.15 -0.19
C ILE A 242 1.08 15.81 0.65
N ARG A 243 0.77 17.05 0.33
CA ARG A 243 -0.21 17.88 1.03
C ARG A 243 -1.46 18.06 0.18
N LEU A 244 -2.62 18.13 0.84
CA LEU A 244 -3.90 18.50 0.24
C LEU A 244 -4.39 19.81 0.86
N ALA A 245 -4.82 20.76 0.05
CA ALA A 245 -5.36 22.04 0.49
C ALA A 245 -6.70 22.33 -0.21
N LYS A 246 -7.63 22.98 0.50
CA LYS A 246 -8.87 23.50 -0.09
C LYS A 246 -8.67 24.89 -0.70
N LEU A 247 -9.16 25.06 -1.92
CA LEU A 247 -9.14 26.28 -2.72
C LEU A 247 -10.44 27.06 -2.49
N ALA A 248 -10.45 27.91 -1.47
CA ALA A 248 -11.55 28.80 -1.05
C ALA A 248 -12.79 28.14 -0.40
#